data_AF-A0A3C0G0R3-F1
#
_entry.id   AF-A0A3C0G0R3-F1
#
_cell.length_a   1.000
_cell.length_b   1.000
_cell.length_c   1.000
_cell.angle_alpha   90.00
_cell.angle_beta   90.00
_cell.angle_gamma   90.00
#
_symmetry.space_group_name_H-M   'P 1'
#
loop_
_entity.id
_entity.type
_entity.pdbx_description
1 polymer ?
#
loop_
_entity_poly.entity_id
_entity_poly.type
_entity_poly.pdbx_seq_one_letter_code
_entity_poly.pdbx_strand_id
1 'polypeptide(L)'
;MINKVLVVGHSPSNPNIKFRSKAATIKRLDRWLDACGVDIYSFTNLCAHHSESIKTADIDETLIKECVKPYNKVIALGNEVAHYFKKKGIDCFHAPHPSPRNRKFNDKSYEPTVINGLQKYIHMI
;
A
#
# COMPACT_ATOMS: atom_id res chain seq x y z
N MET A 1 -7.15 -9.91 -18.93
CA MET A 1 -6.28 -10.60 -17.94
C MET A 1 -6.81 -10.21 -16.56
N ILE A 2 -6.96 -11.13 -15.60
CA ILE A 2 -7.39 -10.76 -14.24
C ILE A 2 -6.21 -10.09 -13.54
N ASN A 3 -6.42 -8.92 -12.96
CA ASN A 3 -5.41 -8.22 -12.18
C ASN A 3 -5.13 -8.99 -10.88
N LYS A 4 -3.88 -9.38 -10.66
CA LYS A 4 -3.40 -9.88 -9.39
C LYS A 4 -2.74 -8.72 -8.67
N VAL A 5 -3.42 -8.20 -7.65
CA VAL A 5 -3.02 -6.98 -6.94
C VAL A 5 -2.29 -7.34 -5.64
N LEU A 6 -1.09 -6.78 -5.48
CA LEU A 6 -0.36 -6.78 -4.21
C LEU A 6 -0.31 -5.35 -3.65
N VAL A 7 -0.78 -5.19 -2.42
CA VAL A 7 -0.60 -3.97 -1.64
C VAL A 7 0.54 -4.17 -0.66
N VAL A 8 1.44 -3.19 -0.61
CA VAL A 8 2.62 -3.22 0.23
C VAL A 8 2.59 -2.02 1.18
N GLY A 9 2.46 -2.31 2.47
CA GLY A 9 2.53 -1.36 3.56
C GLY A 9 3.94 -1.17 4.12
N HIS A 10 4.06 -0.23 5.05
CA HIS A 10 5.33 0.11 5.70
C HIS A 10 5.74 -0.95 6.74
N SER A 11 4.94 -1.10 7.80
CA SER A 11 5.17 -2.01 8.93
C SER A 11 3.84 -2.27 9.66
N PRO A 12 3.74 -3.32 10.49
CA PRO A 12 2.65 -3.45 11.43
C PRO A 12 2.47 -2.21 12.30
N SER A 13 1.21 -1.89 12.59
CA SER A 13 0.89 -0.84 13.57
C SER A 13 1.42 -1.21 14.95
N ASN A 14 1.76 -0.19 15.76
CA ASN A 14 2.20 -0.38 17.14
C ASN A 14 1.21 -1.30 17.89
N PRO A 15 1.69 -2.35 18.58
CA PRO A 15 0.82 -3.32 19.25
C PRO A 15 -0.11 -2.67 20.28
N ASN A 16 0.31 -1.54 20.89
CA ASN A 16 -0.46 -0.79 21.88
C ASN A 16 -1.58 0.08 21.26
N ILE A 17 -1.62 0.21 19.94
CA ILE A 17 -2.71 0.92 19.24
C ILE A 17 -3.97 0.05 19.25
N LYS A 18 -5.07 0.61 19.76
CA LYS A 18 -6.38 -0.03 19.82
C LYS A 18 -6.80 -0.57 18.43
N PHE A 19 -7.43 -1.75 18.41
CA PHE A 19 -7.86 -2.44 17.20
C PHE A 19 -8.68 -1.55 16.24
N ARG A 20 -9.55 -0.67 16.77
CA ARG A 20 -10.41 0.23 15.97
C ARG A 20 -9.63 1.14 15.01
N SER A 21 -8.44 1.60 15.39
CA SER A 21 -7.61 2.44 14.51
C SER A 21 -6.84 1.63 13.46
N LYS A 22 -6.55 0.35 13.71
CA LYS A 22 -5.97 -0.55 12.68
C LYS A 22 -6.98 -0.79 11.56
N ALA A 23 -8.25 -0.98 11.94
CA ALA A 23 -9.35 -1.14 11.00
C ALA A 23 -9.60 0.10 10.11
N ALA A 24 -9.26 1.32 10.58
CA ALA A 24 -9.50 2.53 9.79
C ALA A 24 -8.64 2.61 8.53
N THR A 25 -7.37 2.20 8.62
CA THR A 25 -6.44 2.16 7.48
C THR A 25 -6.91 1.15 6.43
N ILE A 26 -7.26 -0.07 6.85
CA ILE A 26 -7.74 -1.13 5.96
C ILE A 26 -9.07 -0.74 5.34
N LYS A 27 -10.06 -0.26 6.11
CA LYS A 27 -11.34 0.21 5.58
C LYS A 27 -11.20 1.28 4.51
N ARG A 28 -10.24 2.21 4.66
CA ARG A 28 -10.00 3.23 3.65
C ARG A 28 -9.42 2.61 2.37
N LEU A 29 -8.46 1.70 2.52
CA LEU A 29 -7.89 0.96 1.39
C LEU A 29 -8.95 0.12 0.67
N ASP A 30 -9.79 -0.61 1.40
CA ASP A 30 -10.88 -1.42 0.85
C ASP A 30 -11.77 -0.55 -0.03
N ARG A 31 -12.24 0.60 0.46
CA ARG A 31 -13.05 1.53 -0.35
C ARG A 31 -12.34 2.00 -1.63
N TRP A 32 -11.02 2.19 -1.60
CA TRP A 32 -10.29 2.59 -2.81
C TRP A 32 -10.26 1.46 -3.83
N LEU A 33 -10.02 0.23 -3.38
CA LEU A 33 -9.94 -0.95 -4.23
C LEU A 33 -11.30 -1.38 -4.75
N ASP A 34 -12.35 -1.32 -3.91
CA ASP A 34 -13.74 -1.52 -4.31
C ASP A 34 -14.15 -0.54 -5.42
N ALA A 35 -13.81 0.74 -5.27
CA ALA A 35 -14.07 1.75 -6.30
C ALA A 35 -13.34 1.46 -7.62
N CYS A 36 -12.24 0.70 -7.55
CA CYS A 36 -11.46 0.25 -8.70
C CYS A 36 -11.88 -1.12 -9.26
N GLY A 37 -12.92 -1.75 -8.71
CA GLY A 37 -13.34 -3.10 -9.12
C GLY A 37 -12.33 -4.19 -8.76
N VAL A 38 -11.56 -3.99 -7.69
CA VAL A 38 -10.61 -4.97 -7.15
C VAL A 38 -11.23 -5.66 -5.95
N ASP A 39 -11.86 -6.81 -6.17
CA ASP A 39 -12.54 -7.57 -5.10
C ASP A 39 -11.56 -8.33 -4.20
N ILE A 40 -10.43 -8.78 -4.76
CA ILE A 40 -9.43 -9.61 -4.06
C ILE A 40 -8.05 -9.02 -4.30
N TYR A 41 -7.32 -8.78 -3.22
CA TYR A 41 -5.93 -8.36 -3.24
C TYR A 41 -5.15 -9.05 -2.12
N SER A 42 -3.84 -9.17 -2.30
CA SER A 42 -2.93 -9.61 -1.25
C SER A 42 -2.28 -8.41 -0.57
N PHE A 43 -1.94 -8.57 0.72
CA PHE A 43 -1.31 -7.50 1.50
C PHE A 43 -0.05 -8.02 2.20
N THR A 44 1.02 -7.24 2.15
CA THR A 44 2.22 -7.46 2.97
C THR A 44 2.79 -6.12 3.45
N ASN A 45 3.74 -6.15 4.39
CA ASN A 45 4.52 -4.97 4.76
C ASN A 45 5.99 -5.17 4.35
N LEU A 46 6.69 -4.08 4.07
CA LEU A 46 8.15 -4.13 3.86
C LEU A 46 8.90 -4.61 5.10
N CYS A 47 8.45 -4.19 6.29
CA CYS A 47 9.01 -4.62 7.55
C CYS A 47 8.03 -5.56 8.29
N ALA A 48 8.53 -6.70 8.75
CA ALA A 48 7.74 -7.71 9.46
C ALA A 48 7.39 -7.32 10.91
N HIS A 49 8.09 -6.34 11.48
CA HIS A 49 7.87 -5.85 12.84
C HIS A 49 7.49 -4.38 12.85
N HIS A 50 6.87 -3.92 13.94
CA HIS A 50 6.54 -2.51 14.07
C HIS A 50 7.80 -1.65 14.04
N SER A 51 7.82 -0.66 13.16
CA SER A 51 8.87 0.36 13.10
C SER A 51 8.29 1.73 12.76
N GLU A 52 8.91 2.78 13.27
CA GLU A 52 8.60 4.18 12.97
C GLU A 52 9.21 4.66 11.64
N SER A 53 10.30 4.02 11.20
CA SER A 53 10.96 4.27 9.91
C SER A 53 11.53 2.98 9.33
N ILE A 54 11.59 2.87 8.01
CA ILE A 54 12.13 1.67 7.36
C ILE A 54 13.65 1.75 7.33
N LYS A 55 14.33 0.79 7.97
CA LYS A 55 15.76 0.56 7.74
C LYS A 55 15.92 -0.56 6.73
N THR A 56 16.87 -0.42 5.81
CA THR A 56 17.17 -1.45 4.81
C THR A 56 17.47 -2.81 5.44
N ALA A 57 18.13 -2.82 6.61
CA ALA A 57 18.46 -4.04 7.34
C ALA A 57 17.24 -4.79 7.90
N ASP A 58 16.10 -4.11 8.04
CA ASP A 58 14.85 -4.69 8.54
C ASP A 58 13.98 -5.29 7.42
N ILE A 59 14.42 -5.15 6.16
CA ILE A 59 13.69 -5.64 4.98
C ILE A 59 14.28 -6.99 4.56
N ASP A 60 13.45 -8.02 4.58
CA ASP A 60 13.78 -9.28 3.90
C ASP A 60 13.58 -9.10 2.39
N GLU A 61 14.65 -8.71 1.69
CA GLU A 61 14.58 -8.45 0.25
C GLU A 61 14.21 -9.68 -0.58
N THR A 62 14.61 -10.87 -0.13
CA THR A 62 14.28 -12.12 -0.83
C THR A 62 12.79 -12.39 -0.73
N LEU A 63 12.23 -12.29 0.48
CA LEU A 63 10.80 -12.44 0.69
C LEU A 63 9.99 -11.42 -0.13
N ILE A 64 10.38 -10.14 -0.11
CA ILE A 64 9.65 -9.10 -0.86
C ILE A 64 9.68 -9.37 -2.36
N LYS A 65 10.82 -9.80 -2.92
CA LYS A 65 10.90 -10.14 -4.35
C LYS A 65 10.00 -11.32 -4.71
N GLU A 66 10.02 -12.38 -3.91
CA GLU A 66 9.15 -13.55 -4.15
C GLU A 66 7.67 -13.21 -3.95
N CYS A 67 7.34 -12.32 -3.00
CA CYS A 67 5.99 -11.80 -2.84
C CYS A 67 5.54 -10.97 -4.03
N VAL A 68 6.40 -10.17 -4.67
CA VAL A 68 6.01 -9.29 -5.80
C VAL A 68 5.84 -10.09 -7.10
N LYS A 69 6.69 -11.08 -7.34
CA LYS A 69 6.79 -11.83 -8.61
C LYS A 69 5.46 -12.34 -9.22
N PRO A 70 4.49 -12.87 -8.46
CA PRO A 70 3.25 -13.40 -9.05
C PRO A 70 2.17 -12.34 -9.33
N TYR A 71 2.42 -11.07 -9.02
CA TYR A 71 1.46 -9.97 -9.16
C TYR A 71 1.83 -9.07 -10.34
N ASN A 72 0.81 -8.62 -11.08
CA ASN A 72 0.98 -7.71 -12.21
C ASN A 72 0.61 -6.26 -11.86
N LYS A 73 0.07 -6.03 -10.67
CA LYS A 73 -0.23 -4.70 -10.12
C LYS A 73 0.30 -4.64 -8.70
N VAL A 74 1.21 -3.71 -8.44
CA VAL A 74 1.80 -3.48 -7.11
C VAL A 74 1.44 -2.08 -6.64
N ILE A 75 0.94 -1.96 -5.42
CA ILE A 75 0.55 -0.69 -4.81
C ILE A 75 1.43 -0.46 -3.58
N ALA A 76 2.22 0.61 -3.62
CA ALA A 76 3.09 1.02 -2.53
C ALA A 76 2.39 2.06 -1.64
N LEU A 77 2.19 1.77 -0.35
CA LEU A 77 1.53 2.68 0.58
C LEU A 77 2.54 3.59 1.30
N GLY A 78 2.64 4.83 0.84
CA GLY A 78 3.48 5.87 1.44
C GLY A 78 4.88 5.98 0.82
N ASN A 79 5.57 7.05 1.21
CA ASN A 79 6.81 7.48 0.54
C ASN A 79 7.97 6.51 0.71
N GLU A 80 8.14 5.92 1.90
CA GLU A 80 9.25 4.99 2.16
C GLU A 80 9.11 3.70 1.34
N VAL A 81 7.89 3.18 1.21
CA VAL A 81 7.61 1.98 0.40
C VAL A 81 7.84 2.27 -1.09
N ALA A 82 7.33 3.40 -1.58
CA ALA A 82 7.52 3.84 -2.96
C ALA A 82 9.01 4.07 -3.28
N HIS A 83 9.75 4.67 -2.34
CA HIS A 83 11.19 4.90 -2.50
C HIS A 83 11.97 3.59 -2.56
N TYR A 84 11.63 2.61 -1.71
CA TYR A 84 12.22 1.27 -1.76
C TYR A 84 12.01 0.62 -3.14
N PHE A 85 10.78 0.56 -3.64
CA PHE A 85 10.50 -0.06 -4.93
C PHE A 85 11.16 0.66 -6.10
N LYS A 86 11.16 2.00 -6.09
CA LYS A 86 11.89 2.80 -7.07
C LYS A 86 13.39 2.45 -7.08
N LYS A 87 14.03 2.31 -5.91
CA LYS A 87 15.45 1.92 -5.81
C LYS A 87 15.71 0.50 -6.33
N LYS A 88 14.73 -0.39 -6.26
CA LYS A 88 14.81 -1.77 -6.74
C LYS A 88 14.36 -1.95 -8.19
N GLY A 89 13.93 -0.89 -8.88
CA GLY A 89 13.43 -0.96 -10.25
C GLY A 89 12.12 -1.74 -10.38
N ILE A 90 11.31 -1.79 -9.31
CA ILE A 90 10.01 -2.45 -9.31
C ILE A 90 8.95 -1.40 -9.63
N ASP A 91 8.18 -1.62 -10.71
CA ASP A 91 7.06 -0.76 -11.07
C ASP A 91 5.90 -0.92 -10.08
N CYS A 92 5.37 0.20 -9.61
CA CYS A 92 4.26 0.21 -8.67
C CYS A 92 3.50 1.54 -8.69
N PHE A 93 2.23 1.49 -8.28
CA PHE A 93 1.47 2.71 -8.01
C PHE A 93 1.85 3.27 -6.64
N HIS A 94 2.23 4.54 -6.62
CA HIS A 94 2.58 5.26 -5.40
C HIS A 94 1.31 5.84 -4.76
N ALA A 95 0.71 5.10 -3.83
CA ALA A 95 -0.43 5.57 -3.07
C ALA A 95 0.02 6.31 -1.79
N PRO A 96 -0.70 7.35 -1.34
CA PRO A 96 -0.51 7.87 0.00
C PRO A 96 -0.87 6.83 1.06
N HIS A 97 -0.23 6.87 2.23
CA HIS A 97 -0.60 5.96 3.31
C HIS A 97 -2.05 6.21 3.76
N PRO A 98 -2.94 5.20 3.81
CA PRO A 98 -4.37 5.37 4.10
C PRO A 98 -4.69 5.61 5.58
N SER A 99 -3.70 5.94 6.41
CA SER A 99 -3.89 6.13 7.85
C SER A 99 -4.69 7.39 8.13
N PRO A 100 -5.56 7.43 9.17
CA PRO A 100 -6.23 8.66 9.59
C PRO A 100 -5.24 9.78 10.00
N ARG A 101 -3.98 9.44 10.31
CA ARG A 101 -2.93 10.43 10.62
C ARG A 101 -2.45 11.22 9.40
N ASN A 102 -2.75 10.74 8.20
CA ASN A 102 -2.38 11.44 6.97
C ASN A 102 -3.28 12.66 6.76
N ARG A 103 -2.74 13.84 7.12
CA ARG A 103 -3.47 15.12 7.09
C ARG A 103 -3.94 15.54 5.70
N LYS A 104 -3.43 14.96 4.62
CA LYS A 104 -3.91 15.23 3.26
C LYS A 104 -5.39 14.87 3.11
N PHE A 105 -5.88 13.87 3.86
CA PHE A 105 -7.29 13.48 3.86
C PHE A 105 -8.22 14.41 4.64
N ASN A 106 -7.71 15.48 5.25
CA ASN A 106 -8.55 16.55 5.76
C ASN A 106 -9.20 17.33 4.62
N ASP A 107 -8.54 17.39 3.47
CA ASP A 107 -9.12 17.87 2.22
C ASP A 107 -9.94 16.73 1.58
N LYS A 108 -11.25 16.93 1.50
CA LYS A 108 -12.19 15.95 0.92
C LYS A 108 -11.96 15.73 -0.57
N SER A 109 -11.33 16.67 -1.28
CA SER A 109 -11.02 16.53 -2.69
C SER A 109 -9.82 15.61 -2.95
N TYR A 110 -8.97 15.39 -1.93
CA TYR A 110 -7.75 14.60 -2.08
C TYR A 110 -8.04 13.12 -2.33
N GLU A 111 -8.94 12.51 -1.56
CA GLU A 111 -9.25 11.08 -1.67
C GLU A 111 -9.75 10.66 -3.07
N PRO A 112 -10.69 11.40 -3.70
CA PRO A 112 -11.05 11.16 -5.10
C PRO A 112 -9.87 11.17 -6.08
N THR A 113 -8.85 12.03 -5.88
CA THR A 113 -7.67 12.04 -6.76
C THR A 113 -6.83 10.76 -6.63
N VAL A 114 -6.77 10.18 -5.42
CA VAL A 114 -6.08 8.91 -5.17
C VAL A 114 -6.80 7.77 -5.88
N ILE A 115 -8.12 7.69 -5.73
CA ILE A 115 -8.94 6.67 -6.38
C ILE A 115 -8.83 6.78 -7.90
N ASN A 116 -8.91 7.99 -8.46
CA ASN A 116 -8.76 8.20 -9.90
C ASN A 116 -7.38 7.78 -10.43
N GLY A 117 -6.31 8.04 -9.67
CA GLY A 117 -4.98 7.57 -10.02
C GLY A 117 -4.88 6.05 -9.99
N LEU A 118 -5.45 5.43 -8.95
CA LEU A 118 -5.47 3.99 -8.77
C LEU A 118 -6.27 3.31 -9.89
N GLN A 119 -7.46 3.84 -10.23
CA GLN A 119 -8.29 3.38 -11.33
C GLN A 119 -7.49 3.29 -12.64
N LYS A 120 -6.75 4.36 -12.97
CA LYS A 120 -5.93 4.43 -14.18
C LYS A 120 -4.84 3.37 -14.15
N TYR A 121 -4.15 3.22 -13.03
CA TYR A 121 -3.10 2.20 -12.89
C TYR A 121 -3.63 0.77 -13.01
N ILE A 122 -4.75 0.47 -12.35
CA ILE A 122 -5.38 -0.85 -12.36
C ILE A 122 -5.85 -1.23 -13.77
N HIS A 123 -6.42 -0.29 -14.52
CA HIS A 123 -6.95 -0.54 -15.87
C HIS A 123 -5.98 -0.26 -17.02
N MET A 124 -4.75 0.19 -16.72
CA MET A 124 -3.69 0.29 -17.72
C MET A 124 -3.25 -1.13 -18.15
N ILE A 125 -3.22 -1.36 -19.46
CA ILE A 125 -2.82 -2.64 -20.08
C ILE A 125 -1.31 -2.81 -20.00
#